data_AF-A0A8S3AJP3-F1
#
_entry.id   AF-A0A8S3AJP3-F1
#
_cell.length_a   1.000
_cell.length_b   1.000
_cell.length_c   1.000
_cell.angle_alpha   90.00
_cell.angle_beta   90.00
_cell.angle_gamma   90.00
#
_symmetry.space_group_name_H-M   'P 1'
#
loop_
_entity.id
_entity.type
_entity.pdbx_description
1 polymer ?
#
loop_
_entity_poly.entity_id
_entity_poly.type
_entity_poly.pdbx_seq_one_letter_code
_entity_poly.pdbx_strand_id
1 'polypeptide(L)'
;EGMVTMHDVIDATYAYMHNKDESYLRRVVKPLEALLVSHKRIIIKDSAVNAVCYGAKLLLPGVLRYEDGIEINEQIVITTTKGEAVALGIALMTTATMATCDHGVAAKIKRVVMERDTYPRKWGFGPVASKKKLMIKEGILGKFGKPTEQTPKNWRDMLYDVSAAPPALKRPLDESIASSTTLD
;
A
#
# COMPACT_ATOMS: atom_id res chain seq x y z
N GLU A 1 25.99 10.30 15.99
CA GLU A 1 25.05 11.36 16.43
C GLU A 1 23.70 10.77 16.83
N GLY A 2 23.08 11.31 17.88
CA GLY A 2 21.78 10.84 18.39
C GLY A 2 21.85 9.73 19.44
N MET A 3 22.96 9.66 20.20
CA MET A 3 22.98 8.88 21.44
C MET A 3 22.26 9.69 22.51
N VAL A 4 21.38 9.03 23.26
CA VAL A 4 20.61 9.59 24.36
C VAL A 4 20.83 8.75 25.60
N THR A 5 20.83 9.38 26.76
CA THR A 5 20.98 8.70 28.04
C THR A 5 19.62 8.28 28.59
N MET A 6 19.61 7.35 29.54
CA MET A 6 18.35 6.95 30.22
C MET A 6 17.71 8.12 30.98
N HIS A 7 18.52 9.09 31.44
CA HIS A 7 18.01 10.30 32.07
C HIS A 7 17.20 11.15 31.09
N ASP A 8 17.72 11.33 29.86
CA ASP A 8 17.01 12.10 28.83
C ASP A 8 15.64 11.48 28.48
N VAL A 9 15.53 10.14 28.50
CA VAL A 9 14.27 9.43 28.26
C VAL A 9 13.25 9.70 29.37
N ILE A 10 13.71 9.68 30.63
CA ILE A 10 12.87 9.97 31.80
C ILE A 10 12.38 11.42 31.75
N ASP A 11 13.29 12.36 31.51
CA ASP A 11 12.98 13.79 31.46
C ASP A 11 12.03 14.12 30.30
N ALA A 12 12.25 13.50 29.13
CA ALA A 12 11.35 13.66 27.98
C ALA A 12 9.94 13.13 28.26
N THR A 13 9.84 11.99 28.95
CA THR A 13 8.54 11.41 29.33
C THR A 13 7.84 12.28 30.38
N TYR A 14 8.57 12.77 31.38
CA TYR A 14 8.03 13.64 32.41
C TYR A 14 7.48 14.95 31.82
N ALA A 15 8.24 15.59 30.93
CA ALA A 15 7.83 16.82 30.24
C ALA A 15 6.55 16.62 29.40
N TYR A 16 6.45 15.48 28.70
CA TYR A 16 5.25 15.12 27.95
C TYR A 16 4.03 14.93 28.87
N MET A 17 4.18 14.24 30.00
CA MET A 17 3.04 13.98 30.90
C MET A 17 2.53 15.23 31.63
N HIS A 18 3.41 16.15 32.02
CA HIS A 18 3.04 17.32 32.82
C HIS A 18 2.63 18.53 31.94
N ASN A 19 3.39 18.78 30.87
CA ASN A 19 3.24 19.99 30.07
C ASN A 19 2.62 19.72 28.70
N LYS A 20 2.39 18.44 28.33
CA LYS A 20 1.97 18.00 26.99
C LYS A 20 2.89 18.50 25.87
N ASP A 21 4.15 18.78 26.19
CA ASP A 21 5.16 19.18 25.20
C ASP A 21 5.84 17.93 24.62
N GLU A 22 5.70 17.73 23.31
CA GLU A 22 6.26 16.59 22.58
C GLU A 22 7.68 16.85 22.06
N SER A 23 8.16 18.10 22.13
CA SER A 23 9.40 18.53 21.46
C SER A 23 10.61 17.71 21.91
N TYR A 24 10.71 17.46 23.22
CA TYR A 24 11.81 16.68 23.78
C TYR A 24 11.71 15.20 23.42
N LEU A 25 10.50 14.63 23.46
CA LEU A 25 10.25 13.23 23.13
C LEU A 25 10.56 12.91 21.66
N ARG A 26 10.16 13.80 20.73
CA ARG A 26 10.47 13.66 19.29
C ARG A 26 11.96 13.79 18.97
N ARG A 27 12.76 14.39 19.86
CA ARG A 27 14.22 14.44 19.73
C ARG A 27 14.88 13.13 20.18
N VAL A 28 14.35 12.51 21.24
CA VAL A 28 14.87 11.26 21.81
C VAL A 28 14.47 10.05 20.96
N VAL A 29 13.21 9.98 20.54
CA VAL A 29 12.67 8.87 19.76
C VAL A 29 12.81 9.16 18.26
N LYS A 30 13.68 8.40 17.60
CA LYS A 30 13.84 8.48 16.14
C LYS A 30 12.87 7.53 15.41
N PRO A 31 12.39 7.91 14.22
CA PRO A 31 11.57 7.04 13.39
C PRO A 31 12.40 5.84 12.89
N LEU A 32 11.74 4.70 12.69
CA LEU A 32 12.37 3.44 12.30
C LEU A 32 13.09 3.51 10.94
N GLU A 33 12.67 4.45 10.08
CA GLU A 33 13.23 4.77 8.78
C GLU A 33 14.71 5.12 8.88
N ALA A 34 15.15 5.67 10.01
CA ALA A 34 16.55 6.02 10.25
C ALA A 34 17.49 4.80 10.19
N LEU A 35 17.00 3.59 10.48
CA LEU A 35 17.79 2.36 10.40
C LEU A 35 17.89 1.81 8.96
N LEU A 36 17.03 2.28 8.07
CA LEU A 36 16.86 1.75 6.71
C LEU A 36 17.57 2.56 5.64
N VAL A 37 18.26 3.64 6.03
CA VAL A 37 18.94 4.58 5.12
C VAL A 37 20.03 3.92 4.27
N SER A 38 20.65 2.84 4.76
CA SER A 38 21.72 2.13 4.06
C SER A 38 21.26 1.28 2.88
N HIS A 39 19.96 0.99 2.77
CA HIS A 39 19.42 0.11 1.74
C HIS A 39 18.83 0.91 0.58
N LYS A 40 18.90 0.35 -0.63
CA LYS A 40 18.29 0.93 -1.82
C LYS A 40 16.77 0.96 -1.70
N ARG A 41 16.15 2.03 -2.19
CA ARG A 41 14.72 2.28 -2.06
C ARG A 41 13.96 2.01 -3.35
N ILE A 42 12.80 1.37 -3.21
CA ILE A 42 11.77 1.31 -4.24
C ILE A 42 10.53 2.02 -3.71
N ILE A 43 10.05 3.02 -4.45
CA ILE A 43 8.84 3.78 -4.13
C ILE A 43 7.67 3.13 -4.85
N ILE A 44 6.63 2.78 -4.10
CA ILE A 44 5.44 2.10 -4.63
C ILE A 44 4.25 3.06 -4.72
N LYS A 45 3.29 2.71 -5.59
CA LYS A 45 2.00 3.39 -5.68
C LYS A 45 1.18 3.11 -4.43
N ASP A 46 0.45 4.12 -3.95
CA ASP A 46 -0.44 4.02 -2.78
C ASP A 46 -1.47 2.87 -2.91
N SER A 47 -1.88 2.53 -4.14
CA SER A 47 -2.79 1.42 -4.41
C SER A 47 -2.19 0.03 -4.13
N ALA A 48 -0.86 -0.09 -4.16
CA ALA A 48 -0.14 -1.33 -3.93
C ALA A 48 0.32 -1.51 -2.48
N VAL A 49 0.32 -0.44 -1.66
CA VAL A 49 0.85 -0.46 -0.29
C VAL A 49 0.17 -1.53 0.56
N ASN A 50 -1.16 -1.53 0.64
CA ASN A 50 -1.85 -2.49 1.50
C ASN A 50 -1.64 -3.94 1.02
N ALA A 51 -1.52 -4.17 -0.29
CA ALA A 51 -1.21 -5.51 -0.81
C ALA A 51 0.16 -6.01 -0.32
N VAL A 52 1.16 -5.13 -0.27
CA VAL A 52 2.48 -5.42 0.29
C VAL A 52 2.39 -5.67 1.80
N CYS A 53 1.55 -4.94 2.54
CA CYS A 53 1.33 -5.18 3.98
C CYS A 53 0.74 -6.58 4.27
N TYR A 54 -0.01 -7.16 3.34
CA TYR A 54 -0.49 -8.56 3.43
C TYR A 54 0.55 -9.60 2.99
N GLY A 55 1.74 -9.18 2.53
CA GLY A 55 2.79 -10.08 2.07
C GLY A 55 2.70 -10.45 0.59
N ALA A 56 1.91 -9.73 -0.22
CA ALA A 56 1.87 -9.95 -1.67
C ALA A 56 3.21 -9.54 -2.31
N LYS A 57 3.65 -10.28 -3.33
CA LYS A 57 4.87 -9.91 -4.09
C LYS A 57 4.67 -8.55 -4.77
N LEU A 58 5.73 -7.74 -4.81
CA LEU A 58 5.70 -6.45 -5.50
C LEU A 58 5.81 -6.68 -7.01
N LEU A 59 4.76 -6.33 -7.74
CA LEU A 59 4.73 -6.38 -9.20
C LEU A 59 5.16 -5.03 -9.78
N LEU A 60 5.74 -5.07 -10.98
CA LEU A 60 6.19 -3.89 -11.72
C LEU A 60 5.14 -2.76 -11.86
N PRO A 61 3.85 -3.01 -12.18
CA PRO A 61 2.84 -1.94 -12.23
C PRO A 61 2.60 -1.23 -10.89
N GLY A 62 3.00 -1.84 -9.77
CA GLY A 62 2.93 -1.26 -8.42
C GLY A 62 4.11 -0.36 -8.08
N VAL A 63 5.19 -0.39 -8.86
CA VAL A 63 6.36 0.48 -8.68
C VAL A 63 6.05 1.86 -9.28
N LEU A 64 6.45 2.90 -8.56
CA LEU A 64 6.37 4.29 -9.03
C LEU A 64 7.76 4.81 -9.40
N ARG A 65 8.76 4.59 -8.53
CA ARG A 65 10.17 4.95 -8.75
C ARG A 65 11.07 3.91 -8.11
N TYR A 66 12.29 3.81 -8.59
CA TYR A 66 13.32 2.92 -8.06
C TYR A 66 14.66 3.66 -8.06
N GLU A 67 15.55 3.24 -7.18
CA GLU A 67 16.91 3.74 -7.11
C GLU A 67 17.81 3.03 -8.15
N ASP A 68 18.90 3.69 -8.52
CA ASP A 68 19.84 3.15 -9.50
C ASP A 68 20.75 2.06 -8.89
N GLY A 69 21.22 1.18 -9.76
CA GLY A 69 22.17 0.13 -9.42
C GLY A 69 21.60 -1.01 -8.58
N ILE A 70 20.28 -1.21 -8.54
CA ILE A 70 19.67 -2.37 -7.87
C ILE A 70 20.08 -3.64 -8.63
N GLU A 71 20.68 -4.58 -7.89
CA GLU A 71 21.07 -5.89 -8.40
C GLU A 71 20.07 -6.98 -8.01
N ILE A 72 20.08 -8.09 -8.77
CA ILE A 72 19.25 -9.25 -8.44
C ILE A 72 19.71 -9.84 -7.10
N ASN A 73 18.74 -10.23 -6.26
CA ASN A 73 18.92 -10.74 -4.90
C ASN A 73 19.45 -9.73 -3.88
N GLU A 74 19.56 -8.45 -4.23
CA GLU A 74 19.92 -7.40 -3.28
C GLU A 74 18.78 -7.12 -2.29
N GLN A 75 19.14 -6.74 -1.06
CA GLN A 75 18.17 -6.34 -0.04
C GLN A 75 17.78 -4.87 -0.24
N ILE A 76 16.48 -4.64 -0.39
CA ILE A 76 15.90 -3.33 -0.68
C ILE A 76 14.82 -2.95 0.34
N VAL A 77 14.56 -1.65 0.46
CA VAL A 77 13.46 -1.10 1.24
C VAL A 77 12.36 -0.64 0.30
N ILE A 78 11.14 -1.09 0.57
CA ILE A 78 9.93 -0.65 -0.12
C ILE A 78 9.35 0.51 0.70
N THR A 79 9.18 1.66 0.04
CA THR A 79 8.73 2.91 0.66
C THR A 79 7.49 3.47 -0.01
N THR A 80 6.68 4.22 0.72
CA THR A 80 5.58 5.02 0.14
C THR A 80 6.11 6.31 -0.47
N THR A 81 5.25 7.04 -1.19
CA THR A 81 5.57 8.39 -1.70
C THR A 81 5.86 9.40 -0.60
N LYS A 82 5.38 9.14 0.63
CA LYS A 82 5.63 9.95 1.83
C LYS A 82 6.95 9.62 2.52
N GLY A 83 7.65 8.56 2.08
CA GLY A 83 8.87 8.09 2.72
C GLY A 83 8.65 7.15 3.91
N GLU A 84 7.43 6.63 4.11
CA GLU A 84 7.15 5.63 5.15
C GLU A 84 7.72 4.27 4.73
N ALA A 85 8.35 3.55 5.65
CA ALA A 85 8.88 2.21 5.39
C ALA A 85 7.76 1.15 5.40
N VAL A 86 7.45 0.58 4.24
CA VAL A 86 6.39 -0.43 4.09
C VAL A 86 6.91 -1.81 4.46
N ALA A 87 7.99 -2.24 3.79
CA ALA A 87 8.54 -3.57 3.94
C ALA A 87 9.99 -3.64 3.47
N LEU A 88 10.72 -4.62 3.98
CA LEU A 88 11.99 -5.08 3.44
C LEU A 88 11.76 -6.19 2.43
N GLY A 89 12.46 -6.11 1.30
CA GLY A 89 12.34 -7.05 0.21
C GLY A 89 13.70 -7.49 -0.35
N ILE A 90 13.65 -8.52 -1.16
CA ILE A 90 14.74 -8.99 -2.00
C ILE A 90 14.35 -8.66 -3.45
N ALA A 91 15.20 -7.93 -4.15
CA ALA A 91 14.99 -7.59 -5.55
C ALA A 91 15.09 -8.84 -6.43
N LEU A 92 14.14 -9.02 -7.36
CA LEU A 92 14.14 -10.11 -8.35
C LEU A 92 14.45 -9.61 -9.77
N MET A 93 14.61 -8.29 -9.92
CA MET A 93 14.91 -7.61 -11.16
C MET A 93 16.02 -6.60 -10.92
N THR A 94 16.85 -6.35 -11.94
CA THR A 94 17.83 -5.26 -11.90
C THR A 94 17.17 -3.94 -12.30
N THR A 95 17.81 -2.82 -12.02
CA THR A 95 17.36 -1.50 -12.49
C THR A 95 17.13 -1.48 -14.02
N ALA A 96 18.03 -2.10 -14.79
CA ALA A 96 17.90 -2.17 -16.24
C ALA A 96 16.67 -2.97 -16.69
N THR A 97 16.39 -4.13 -16.07
CA THR A 97 15.22 -4.93 -16.44
C THR A 97 13.91 -4.28 -15.98
N MET A 98 13.92 -3.59 -14.84
CA MET A 98 12.78 -2.79 -14.39
C MET A 98 12.45 -1.63 -15.35
N ALA A 99 13.43 -1.11 -16.08
CA ALA A 99 13.23 -0.06 -17.08
C ALA A 99 12.68 -0.60 -18.41
N THR A 100 13.08 -1.81 -18.83
CA THR A 100 12.73 -2.37 -20.13
C THR A 100 11.45 -3.20 -20.13
N CYS A 101 11.12 -3.84 -19.01
CA CYS A 101 9.98 -4.77 -18.95
C CYS A 101 8.67 -4.03 -18.61
N ASP A 102 7.54 -4.51 -19.15
CA ASP A 102 6.20 -4.00 -18.81
C ASP A 102 5.49 -4.84 -17.73
N HIS A 103 6.00 -6.04 -17.48
CA HIS A 103 5.37 -7.02 -16.61
C HIS A 103 6.42 -7.81 -15.83
N GLY A 104 6.00 -8.33 -14.67
CA GLY A 104 6.80 -9.23 -13.85
C GLY A 104 6.86 -8.80 -12.37
N VAL A 105 7.64 -9.58 -11.61
CA VAL A 105 7.80 -9.40 -10.16
C VAL A 105 9.08 -8.63 -9.91
N ALA A 106 8.94 -7.41 -9.38
CA ALA A 106 10.07 -6.54 -9.05
C ALA A 106 10.78 -7.01 -7.77
N ALA A 107 10.02 -7.37 -6.73
CA ALA A 107 10.60 -7.77 -5.45
C ALA A 107 9.75 -8.80 -4.70
N LYS A 108 10.44 -9.68 -3.97
CA LYS A 108 9.85 -10.59 -2.99
C LYS A 108 9.97 -9.98 -1.60
N ILE A 109 8.89 -10.01 -0.82
CA ILE A 109 8.92 -9.51 0.55
C ILE A 109 9.70 -10.46 1.45
N LYS A 110 10.56 -9.89 2.29
CA LYS A 110 11.29 -10.56 3.37
C LYS A 110 10.64 -10.30 4.73
N ARG A 111 10.33 -9.03 5.03
CA ARG A 111 9.68 -8.63 6.29
C ARG A 111 8.79 -7.40 6.10
N VAL A 112 7.53 -7.49 6.52
CA VAL A 112 6.60 -6.36 6.54
C VAL A 112 6.81 -5.56 7.82
N VAL A 113 6.79 -4.24 7.71
CA VAL A 113 7.02 -3.31 8.83
C VAL A 113 5.76 -2.48 9.10
N MET A 114 5.12 -1.99 8.06
CA MET A 114 3.88 -1.21 8.15
C MET A 114 2.69 -2.07 8.57
N GLU A 115 1.78 -1.47 9.34
CA GLU A 115 0.54 -2.11 9.76
C GLU A 115 -0.39 -2.38 8.57
N ARG A 116 -1.27 -3.37 8.74
CA ARG A 116 -2.30 -3.70 7.75
C ARG A 116 -3.39 -2.63 7.79
N ASP A 117 -3.99 -2.34 6.65
CA ASP A 117 -5.11 -1.40 6.51
C ASP A 117 -4.81 0.08 6.84
N THR A 118 -3.53 0.47 7.02
CA THR A 118 -3.10 1.89 7.03
C THR A 118 -3.47 2.59 5.71
N TYR A 119 -3.43 1.85 4.60
CA TYR A 119 -3.89 2.30 3.28
C TYR A 119 -5.12 1.51 2.84
N PRO A 120 -6.09 2.15 2.15
CA PRO A 120 -7.31 1.47 1.71
C PRO A 120 -7.00 0.35 0.72
N ARG A 121 -7.73 -0.77 0.82
CA ARG A 121 -7.62 -1.90 -0.12
C ARG A 121 -8.12 -1.47 -1.50
N LYS A 122 -7.22 -1.46 -2.50
CA LYS A 122 -7.57 -1.15 -3.89
C LYS A 122 -7.54 -2.36 -4.84
N TRP A 123 -7.18 -3.55 -4.36
CA TRP A 123 -7.30 -4.76 -5.18
C TRP A 123 -8.77 -5.01 -5.52
N GLY A 124 -9.08 -5.43 -6.75
CA GLY A 124 -10.46 -5.76 -7.16
C GLY A 124 -11.43 -4.57 -7.30
N PHE A 125 -10.95 -3.33 -7.24
CA PHE A 125 -11.71 -2.10 -7.50
C PHE A 125 -11.42 -1.46 -8.86
N GLY A 126 -10.73 -2.17 -9.76
CA GLY A 126 -10.45 -1.68 -11.11
C GLY A 126 -11.72 -1.45 -11.94
N PRO A 127 -11.68 -0.62 -13.01
CA PRO A 127 -12.84 -0.29 -13.83
C PRO A 127 -13.59 -1.53 -14.33
N VAL A 128 -12.82 -2.52 -14.80
CA VAL A 128 -13.28 -3.83 -15.26
C VAL A 128 -13.99 -4.62 -14.14
N ALA A 129 -13.37 -4.68 -12.96
CA ALA A 129 -13.92 -5.44 -11.82
C ALA A 129 -15.19 -4.80 -11.26
N SER A 130 -15.24 -3.47 -11.24
CA SER A 130 -16.38 -2.68 -10.80
C SER A 130 -17.56 -2.81 -11.76
N LYS A 131 -17.34 -2.67 -13.08
CA LYS A 131 -18.37 -2.92 -14.13
C LYS A 131 -18.90 -4.35 -14.04
N LYS A 132 -18.03 -5.36 -13.88
CA LYS A 132 -18.45 -6.76 -13.73
C LYS A 132 -19.33 -6.96 -12.50
N LYS A 133 -18.95 -6.40 -11.35
CA LYS A 133 -19.78 -6.45 -10.11
C LYS A 133 -21.12 -5.74 -10.30
N LEU A 134 -21.14 -4.62 -11.01
CA LEU A 134 -22.37 -3.89 -11.34
C LEU A 134 -23.31 -4.74 -12.19
N MET A 135 -22.81 -5.36 -13.27
CA MET A 135 -23.62 -6.22 -14.13
C MET A 135 -24.14 -7.48 -13.42
N ILE A 136 -23.39 -8.00 -12.43
CA ILE A 136 -23.88 -9.09 -11.56
C ILE A 136 -25.01 -8.58 -10.65
N LYS A 137 -24.89 -7.36 -10.11
CA LYS A 137 -25.92 -6.72 -9.29
C LYS A 137 -27.19 -6.40 -10.09
N GLU A 138 -27.04 -6.03 -11.37
CA GLU A 138 -28.13 -5.75 -12.31
C GLU A 138 -28.78 -7.03 -12.87
N GLY A 139 -28.25 -8.22 -12.55
CA GLY A 139 -28.80 -9.50 -13.00
C GLY A 139 -28.47 -9.86 -14.46
N ILE A 140 -27.75 -9.00 -15.18
CA ILE A 140 -27.31 -9.22 -16.57
C ILE A 140 -26.32 -10.39 -16.64
N LEU A 141 -25.51 -10.57 -15.59
CA LEU A 141 -24.57 -11.68 -15.41
C LEU A 141 -24.99 -12.54 -14.21
N GLY A 142 -24.81 -13.86 -14.30
CA GLY A 142 -25.12 -14.77 -13.19
C GLY A 142 -24.25 -14.54 -11.95
N LYS A 143 -24.61 -15.14 -10.81
CA LYS A 143 -23.94 -14.99 -9.49
C LYS A 143 -22.41 -15.21 -9.51
N PHE A 144 -21.90 -16.03 -10.43
CA PHE A 144 -20.48 -16.34 -10.59
C PHE A 144 -19.82 -15.61 -11.78
N GLY A 145 -20.52 -14.66 -12.41
CA GLY A 145 -20.04 -13.92 -13.57
C GLY A 145 -19.99 -14.75 -14.85
N LYS A 146 -20.85 -15.78 -14.97
CA LYS A 146 -21.08 -16.51 -16.23
C LYS A 146 -22.17 -15.81 -17.05
N PRO A 147 -22.08 -15.80 -18.38
CA PRO A 147 -23.12 -15.25 -19.24
C PRO A 147 -24.45 -15.98 -19.05
N THR A 148 -25.53 -15.22 -18.99
CA THR A 148 -26.93 -15.67 -18.98
C THR A 148 -27.57 -15.29 -20.33
N GLU A 149 -28.79 -15.73 -20.61
CA GLU A 149 -29.54 -15.38 -21.82
C GLU A 149 -29.70 -13.86 -22.03
N GLN A 150 -29.69 -13.08 -20.95
CA GLN A 150 -29.80 -11.61 -20.97
C GLN A 150 -28.46 -10.90 -21.19
N THR A 151 -27.33 -11.61 -21.22
CA THR A 151 -26.02 -11.00 -21.40
C THR A 151 -25.78 -10.66 -22.88
N PRO A 152 -25.49 -9.39 -23.25
CA PRO A 152 -25.19 -9.05 -24.64
C PRO A 152 -23.91 -9.75 -25.10
N LYS A 153 -23.87 -10.23 -26.36
CA LYS A 153 -22.72 -10.99 -26.90
C LYS A 153 -21.38 -10.23 -26.78
N ASN A 154 -21.44 -8.90 -26.83
CA ASN A 154 -20.27 -7.99 -26.79
C ASN A 154 -19.95 -7.49 -25.36
N TRP A 155 -20.50 -8.12 -24.32
CA TRP A 155 -20.29 -7.69 -22.92
C TRP A 155 -18.81 -7.67 -22.49
N ARG A 156 -17.97 -8.52 -23.10
CA ARG A 156 -16.54 -8.57 -22.84
C ARG A 156 -15.83 -7.31 -23.33
N ASP A 157 -16.16 -6.86 -24.54
CA ASP A 157 -15.54 -5.67 -25.13
C ASP A 157 -15.95 -4.39 -24.39
N MET A 158 -17.22 -4.32 -23.95
CA MET A 158 -17.71 -3.24 -23.06
C MET A 158 -16.95 -3.16 -21.72
N LEU A 159 -16.39 -4.28 -21.27
CA LEU A 159 -15.62 -4.37 -20.03
C LEU A 159 -14.22 -3.75 -20.20
N TYR A 160 -13.62 -3.90 -21.38
CA TYR A 160 -12.27 -3.44 -21.70
C TYR A 160 -12.20 -2.04 -22.31
N ASP A 161 -13.34 -1.41 -22.65
CA ASP A 161 -13.35 -0.02 -23.09
C ASP A 161 -12.97 0.92 -21.92
N VAL A 162 -11.73 1.42 -21.98
CA VAL A 162 -11.06 2.25 -20.96
C VAL A 162 -11.36 3.74 -21.14
N SER A 163 -12.06 4.13 -22.22
CA SER A 163 -12.37 5.54 -22.52
C SER A 163 -13.36 6.17 -21.53
N ALA A 164 -14.14 5.36 -20.82
CA ALA A 164 -15.08 5.82 -19.80
C ALA A 164 -14.43 5.86 -18.41
N ALA A 165 -14.44 7.03 -17.77
CA ALA A 165 -14.00 7.20 -16.39
C ALA A 165 -14.70 6.18 -15.47
N PRO A 166 -13.98 5.50 -14.56
CA PRO A 166 -14.59 4.52 -13.67
C PRO A 166 -15.64 5.22 -12.77
N PRO A 167 -16.84 4.65 -12.64
CA PRO A 167 -17.85 5.21 -11.74
C PRO A 167 -17.30 5.18 -10.31
N ALA A 168 -17.38 6.32 -9.62
CA ALA A 168 -16.97 6.43 -8.23
C ALA A 168 -17.80 5.47 -7.38
N LEU A 169 -17.21 4.35 -6.96
CA LEU A 169 -17.80 3.48 -5.96
C LEU A 169 -17.85 4.28 -4.64
N LYS A 170 -19.07 4.62 -4.20
CA LYS A 170 -19.30 5.14 -2.84
C LYS A 170 -18.69 4.11 -1.88
N ARG A 171 -17.70 4.55 -1.11
CA ARG A 171 -17.14 3.73 -0.02
C ARG A 171 -18.31 3.24 0.84
N PRO A 172 -18.38 1.95 1.20
CA PRO A 172 -19.18 1.55 2.35
C PRO A 172 -18.69 2.40 3.51
N LEU A 173 -19.57 3.20 4.10
CA LEU A 173 -19.30 3.82 5.39
C LEU A 173 -19.03 2.67 6.34
N ASP A 174 -17.83 2.62 6.90
CA ASP A 174 -17.48 1.67 7.93
C ASP A 174 -18.31 2.04 9.17
N GLU A 175 -19.46 1.40 9.33
CA GLU A 175 -20.38 1.59 10.48
C GLU A 175 -19.79 1.10 11.81
N SER A 176 -18.51 0.71 11.84
CA SER A 176 -17.85 0.17 13.03
C SER A 176 -17.12 1.20 13.90
N ILE A 177 -17.05 2.49 13.53
CA ILE A 177 -16.35 3.53 14.32
C ILE A 177 -17.33 4.45 15.08
N ALA A 178 -18.65 4.34 14.87
CA ALA A 178 -19.63 5.24 15.50
C ALA A 178 -20.20 4.74 16.85
N SER A 179 -19.82 3.57 17.35
CA SER A 179 -20.44 2.97 18.56
C SER A 179 -19.57 2.99 19.84
N SER A 180 -18.43 3.68 19.87
CA SER A 180 -17.58 3.77 21.07
C SER A 180 -17.42 5.17 21.67
N THR A 181 -18.30 6.12 21.35
CA THR A 181 -18.29 7.46 21.97
C THR A 181 -19.70 7.92 22.34
N THR A 182 -20.41 7.12 23.13
CA THR A 182 -21.49 7.58 24.01
C THR A 182 -21.64 6.60 25.17
N LEU A 183 -20.90 6.80 26.25
CA LEU A 183 -21.32 6.45 27.61
C LEU A 183 -20.72 7.48 28.56
N ASP A 184 -21.61 8.00 29.39
CA ASP A 184 -21.37 8.92 30.51
C ASP A 184 -20.31 8.44 31.51
#